data_AF-A0A838K6D5-F1
#
_entry.id   AF-A0A838K6D5-F1
#
_cell.length_a   1.000
_cell.length_b   1.000
_cell.length_c   1.000
_cell.angle_alpha   90.00
_cell.angle_beta   90.00
_cell.angle_gamma   90.00
#
_symmetry.space_group_name_H-M   'P 1'
#
loop_
_entity.id
_entity.type
_entity.pdbx_description
1 polymer ?
#
loop_
_entity_poly.entity_id
_entity_poly.type
_entity_poly.pdbx_seq_one_letter_code
_entity_poly.pdbx_strand_id
1 'polypeptide(L)'
;MSERRCYLHIGLHKTGTTYIQQLMRANRATLRSQGVLYPGGKDFPSQVFAVWDLLGRRPRGSGNDARITGAWQGLVDGVRAGGDPTVLISDEHLSLASARQARAAVAAFPDHEVHVVVTVRDLARILTSAWQEVVKNRGSWSWADFAAAVQDPARPGTNPARGFWARQDVPAILATWREVVPVERIHVVTVPPAGSPPEVLVGRLGGLVGFDAATLTEDAAWANETVGLVGTELIRRLNPLLERLNQRQFDKVMKLSLVRMMAEHVPTVRLGLGEADLAWAQATGGEMTAALRGAGYPVVGDLAELEPVSASGRLPSDVSDAELLEAALVTLGGLAELYATSWWANKPPDGEVASGGIARSASTVRALGFRARRAAATVADSNPVAGRALGAYLRRTRG
;
A
#
# COMPACT_ATOMS: atom_id res chain seq x y z
N MET A 1 8.25 31.93 26.71
CA MET A 1 8.46 30.49 26.43
C MET A 1 8.18 30.30 24.95
N SER A 2 9.03 29.60 24.20
CA SER A 2 8.71 29.29 22.80
C SER A 2 7.39 28.50 22.76
N GLU A 3 6.46 28.92 21.92
CA GLU A 3 5.16 28.28 21.76
C GLU A 3 5.36 26.86 21.23
N ARG A 4 4.91 25.84 22.00
CA ARG A 4 4.98 24.44 21.57
C ARG A 4 3.92 24.20 20.50
N ARG A 5 4.22 23.39 19.49
CA ARG A 5 3.32 23.12 18.36
C ARG A 5 3.05 21.64 18.21
N CYS A 6 1.82 21.28 17.89
CA CYS A 6 1.43 19.92 17.54
C CYS A 6 0.79 19.92 16.14
N TYR A 7 1.44 19.29 15.18
CA TYR A 7 0.91 19.10 13.83
C TYR A 7 0.22 17.74 13.74
N LEU A 8 -1.08 17.76 13.46
CA LEU A 8 -1.88 16.59 13.13
C LEU A 8 -1.97 16.49 11.60
N HIS A 9 -1.13 15.66 10.99
CA HIS A 9 -1.21 15.35 9.56
C HIS A 9 -2.26 14.26 9.32
N ILE A 10 -3.43 14.68 8.85
CA ILE A 10 -4.65 13.86 8.76
C ILE A 10 -4.83 13.12 7.43
N GLY A 11 -3.77 13.05 6.61
CA GLY A 11 -3.84 12.49 5.27
C GLY A 11 -4.25 13.54 4.25
N LEU A 12 -4.93 13.21 3.14
CA LEU A 12 -5.92 12.13 3.05
C LEU A 12 -5.38 10.75 2.61
N HIS A 13 -6.26 9.77 2.52
CA HIS A 13 -5.90 8.51 1.89
C HIS A 13 -5.50 8.75 0.43
N LYS A 14 -4.44 8.09 -0.06
CA LYS A 14 -3.94 8.19 -1.45
C LYS A 14 -3.24 9.50 -1.83
N THR A 15 -2.79 10.27 -0.83
CA THR A 15 -2.03 11.52 -1.01
C THR A 15 -0.56 11.40 -0.58
N GLY A 16 0.02 10.18 -0.60
CA GLY A 16 1.44 9.95 -0.29
C GLY A 16 1.77 9.75 1.20
N THR A 17 0.75 9.60 2.05
CA THR A 17 0.92 9.44 3.51
C THR A 17 1.78 8.26 3.90
N THR A 18 1.67 7.14 3.19
CA THR A 18 2.49 5.94 3.44
C THR A 18 3.99 6.25 3.29
N TYR A 19 4.36 6.96 2.22
CA TYR A 19 5.75 7.37 1.97
C TYR A 19 6.23 8.34 3.05
N ILE A 20 5.48 9.41 3.33
CA ILE A 20 5.79 10.37 4.39
C ILE A 20 6.02 9.65 5.73
N GLN A 21 5.03 8.87 6.18
CA GLN A 21 5.08 8.23 7.49
C GLN A 21 6.22 7.21 7.59
N GLN A 22 6.55 6.49 6.53
CA GLN A 22 7.71 5.58 6.52
C GLN A 22 9.01 6.35 6.65
N LEU A 23 9.19 7.40 5.85
CA LEU A 23 10.37 8.27 5.91
C LEU A 23 10.55 8.87 7.31
N MET A 24 9.48 9.40 7.91
CA MET A 24 9.51 9.93 9.28
C MET A 24 9.82 8.85 10.31
N ARG A 25 9.27 7.63 10.15
CA ARG A 25 9.56 6.50 11.03
C ARG A 25 11.03 6.10 11.01
N ALA A 26 11.65 6.08 9.83
CA ALA A 26 13.06 5.73 9.66
C ALA A 26 14.00 6.82 10.21
N ASN A 27 13.58 8.09 10.14
CA ASN A 27 14.43 9.24 10.46
C ASN A 27 14.09 9.94 11.79
N ARG A 28 13.53 9.22 12.78
CA ARG A 28 13.11 9.82 14.07
C ARG A 28 14.23 10.55 14.79
N ALA A 29 15.44 9.99 14.81
CA ALA A 29 16.58 10.63 15.47
C ALA A 29 16.98 11.94 14.76
N THR A 30 16.98 11.94 13.43
CA THR A 30 17.28 13.10 12.59
C THR A 30 16.21 14.19 12.72
N LEU A 31 14.93 13.82 12.81
CA LEU A 31 13.85 14.79 13.10
C LEU A 31 14.00 15.38 14.49
N ARG A 32 14.35 14.52 15.47
CA ARG A 32 14.52 14.94 16.85
C ARG A 32 15.66 15.93 17.04
N SER A 33 16.79 15.74 16.34
CA SER A 33 17.91 16.70 16.39
C SER A 33 17.54 18.06 15.78
N GLN A 34 16.50 18.11 14.94
CA GLN A 34 15.93 19.32 14.38
C GLN A 34 14.78 19.91 15.21
N GLY A 35 14.51 19.34 16.40
CA GLY A 35 13.45 19.81 17.30
C GLY A 35 12.05 19.29 16.99
N VAL A 36 11.92 18.29 16.10
CA VAL A 36 10.63 17.67 15.75
C VAL A 36 10.53 16.27 16.35
N LEU A 37 9.62 16.08 17.30
CA LEU A 37 9.24 14.78 17.81
C LEU A 37 8.26 14.10 16.85
N TYR A 38 8.63 12.94 16.33
CA TYR A 38 7.73 12.04 15.62
C TYR A 38 7.45 10.79 16.47
N PRO A 39 6.35 10.78 17.27
CA PRO A 39 6.11 9.73 18.27
C PRO A 39 5.89 8.35 17.64
N GLY A 40 6.01 7.32 18.48
CA GLY A 40 6.01 5.91 18.11
C GLY A 40 7.41 5.29 18.17
N GLY A 41 7.49 3.96 18.20
CA GLY A 41 8.76 3.23 18.32
C GLY A 41 8.82 2.45 19.62
N LYS A 42 9.99 2.34 20.23
CA LYS A 42 10.18 1.60 21.49
C LYS A 42 9.52 2.30 22.68
N ASP A 43 9.53 3.63 22.69
CA ASP A 43 9.17 4.44 23.85
C ASP A 43 7.73 4.99 23.78
N PHE A 44 7.00 4.69 22.70
CA PHE A 44 5.67 5.22 22.43
C PHE A 44 4.79 4.16 21.75
N PRO A 45 3.47 4.14 22.03
CA PRO A 45 2.54 3.41 21.19
C PRO A 45 2.68 3.80 19.71
N SER A 46 2.47 2.83 18.82
CA SER A 46 2.45 3.13 17.37
C SER A 46 1.34 4.14 17.07
N GLN A 47 1.63 5.18 16.29
CA GLN A 47 0.65 6.23 15.97
C GLN A 47 -0.64 5.65 15.37
N VAL A 48 -0.54 4.65 14.50
CA VAL A 48 -1.73 4.00 13.91
C VAL A 48 -2.62 3.34 14.96
N PHE A 49 -2.04 2.73 16.00
CA PHE A 49 -2.82 2.12 17.07
C PHE A 49 -3.41 3.19 18.00
N ALA A 50 -2.66 4.25 18.29
CA ALA A 50 -3.15 5.40 19.04
C ALA A 50 -4.34 6.07 18.33
N VAL A 51 -4.24 6.31 17.02
CA VAL A 51 -5.33 6.90 16.24
C VAL A 51 -6.51 5.94 16.12
N TRP A 52 -6.29 4.63 15.94
CA TRP A 52 -7.40 3.67 15.98
C TRP A 52 -8.08 3.64 17.34
N ASP A 53 -7.34 3.80 18.43
CA ASP A 53 -7.89 3.90 19.78
C ASP A 53 -8.80 5.11 19.93
N LEU A 54 -8.29 6.31 19.58
CA LEU A 54 -9.06 7.56 19.55
C LEU A 54 -10.34 7.43 18.72
N LEU A 55 -10.26 6.76 17.57
CA LEU A 55 -11.38 6.60 16.66
C LEU A 55 -12.36 5.48 17.08
N GLY A 56 -12.04 4.71 18.13
CA GLY A 56 -12.82 3.54 18.54
C GLY A 56 -12.74 2.37 17.56
N ARG A 57 -11.75 2.37 16.66
CA ARG A 57 -11.53 1.31 15.68
C ARG A 57 -10.85 0.11 16.32
N ARG A 58 -11.35 -1.08 16.04
CA ARG A 58 -10.75 -2.36 16.43
C ARG A 58 -10.71 -3.31 15.24
N PRO A 59 -9.62 -4.06 15.03
CA PRO A 59 -9.63 -5.12 14.02
C PRO A 59 -10.74 -6.13 14.32
N ARG A 60 -11.33 -6.70 13.27
CA ARG A 60 -12.40 -7.70 13.43
C ARG A 60 -11.87 -8.92 14.19
N GLY A 61 -12.59 -9.33 15.23
CA GLY A 61 -12.23 -10.46 16.09
C GLY A 61 -11.11 -10.16 17.10
N SER A 62 -10.73 -8.90 17.32
CA SER A 62 -9.74 -8.50 18.32
C SER A 62 -10.30 -7.43 19.27
N GLY A 63 -11.36 -7.79 20.00
CA GLY A 63 -12.08 -6.86 20.88
C GLY A 63 -11.18 -6.08 21.83
N ASN A 64 -10.30 -6.78 22.56
CA ASN A 64 -9.34 -6.16 23.48
C ASN A 64 -7.89 -6.39 23.01
N ASP A 65 -7.55 -5.88 21.83
CA ASP A 65 -6.16 -5.86 21.38
C ASP A 65 -5.35 -4.91 22.28
N ALA A 66 -4.50 -5.46 23.14
CA ALA A 66 -3.70 -4.73 24.11
C ALA A 66 -2.74 -3.70 23.46
N ARG A 67 -2.49 -3.80 22.15
CA ARG A 67 -1.70 -2.81 21.41
C ARG A 67 -2.47 -1.53 21.10
N ILE A 68 -3.80 -1.58 21.13
CA ILE A 68 -4.71 -0.49 20.76
C ILE A 68 -5.33 0.12 22.02
N THR A 69 -5.86 -0.69 22.93
CA THR A 69 -6.55 -0.18 24.12
C THR A 69 -5.64 0.72 24.95
N GLY A 70 -6.00 2.01 25.08
CA GLY A 70 -5.23 3.00 25.83
C GLY A 70 -4.04 3.60 25.06
N ALA A 71 -3.83 3.19 23.80
CA ALA A 71 -2.71 3.66 23.00
C ALA A 71 -2.77 5.16 22.69
N TRP A 72 -3.98 5.75 22.58
CA TRP A 72 -4.10 7.21 22.40
C TRP A 72 -3.56 7.95 23.61
N GLN A 73 -4.04 7.58 24.81
CA GLN A 73 -3.62 8.22 26.05
C GLN A 73 -2.12 8.02 26.29
N GLY A 74 -1.60 6.82 26.07
CA GLY A 74 -0.17 6.55 26.21
C GLY A 74 0.72 7.36 25.25
N LEU A 75 0.25 7.62 24.02
CA LEU A 75 0.96 8.50 23.09
C LEU A 75 0.93 9.95 23.56
N VAL A 76 -0.24 10.44 24.00
CA VAL A 76 -0.42 11.81 24.52
C VAL A 76 0.45 12.04 25.75
N ASP A 77 0.44 11.11 26.72
CA ASP A 77 1.22 11.22 27.95
C ASP A 77 2.72 11.25 27.66
N GLY A 78 3.20 10.40 26.74
CA GLY A 78 4.59 10.42 26.31
C GLY A 78 4.99 11.74 25.65
N VAL A 79 4.11 12.31 24.81
CA VAL A 79 4.36 13.61 24.16
C VAL A 79 4.40 14.73 25.20
N ARG A 80 3.46 14.76 26.15
CA ARG A 80 3.36 15.80 27.17
C ARG A 80 4.47 15.73 28.23
N ALA A 81 4.93 14.53 28.55
CA ALA A 81 6.12 14.32 29.39
C ALA A 81 7.40 14.80 28.68
N GLY A 82 7.38 14.86 27.34
CA GLY A 82 8.44 15.45 26.54
C GLY A 82 8.54 16.97 26.68
N GLY A 83 9.71 17.49 26.30
CA GLY A 83 10.03 18.91 26.28
C GLY A 83 10.10 19.54 24.89
N ASP A 84 9.64 18.81 23.87
CA ASP A 84 9.85 19.18 22.47
C ASP A 84 9.11 20.44 22.04
N PRO A 85 9.74 21.28 21.21
CA PRO A 85 9.06 22.44 20.66
C PRO A 85 8.00 22.03 19.64
N THR A 86 8.25 21.00 18.83
CA THR A 86 7.33 20.58 17.76
C THR A 86 7.06 19.08 17.81
N VAL A 87 5.80 18.70 17.65
CA VAL A 87 5.34 17.30 17.56
C VAL A 87 4.63 17.10 16.23
N LEU A 88 4.93 16.01 15.52
CA LEU A 88 4.24 15.63 14.29
C LEU A 88 3.56 14.26 14.46
N ILE A 89 2.23 14.26 14.53
CA ILE A 89 1.40 13.06 14.51
C ILE A 89 0.83 12.91 13.10
N SER A 90 1.16 11.83 12.40
CA SER A 90 0.72 11.58 11.03
C SER A 90 0.04 10.23 10.90
N ASP A 91 -1.26 10.26 10.66
CA ASP A 91 -2.06 9.09 10.29
C ASP A 91 -3.32 9.54 9.55
N GLU A 92 -3.54 9.02 8.35
CA GLU A 92 -4.66 9.43 7.52
C GLU A 92 -6.04 9.06 8.08
N HIS A 93 -6.12 8.12 9.02
CA HIS A 93 -7.41 7.78 9.62
C HIS A 93 -7.98 8.93 10.43
N LEU A 94 -7.17 9.92 10.85
CA LEU A 94 -7.66 11.15 11.47
C LEU A 94 -8.64 11.92 10.57
N SER A 95 -8.56 11.77 9.24
CA SER A 95 -9.58 12.33 8.33
C SER A 95 -10.99 11.79 8.57
N LEU A 96 -11.12 10.62 9.22
CA LEU A 96 -12.39 9.97 9.55
C LEU A 96 -12.90 10.34 10.94
N ALA A 97 -12.23 11.26 11.64
CA ALA A 97 -12.65 11.69 12.97
C ALA A 97 -14.02 12.38 12.90
N SER A 98 -14.93 11.99 13.79
CA SER A 98 -16.11 12.81 14.08
C SER A 98 -15.70 14.10 14.80
N ALA A 99 -16.57 15.12 14.80
CA ALA A 99 -16.34 16.37 15.52
C ALA A 99 -15.97 16.15 17.01
N ARG A 100 -16.59 15.16 17.67
CA ARG A 100 -16.25 14.79 19.05
C ARG A 100 -14.82 14.24 19.17
N GLN A 101 -14.38 13.44 18.22
CA GLN A 101 -13.02 12.87 18.20
C GLN A 101 -11.98 13.92 17.82
N ALA A 102 -12.29 14.82 16.88
CA ALA A 102 -11.44 15.96 16.56
C ALA A 102 -11.24 16.88 17.79
N ARG A 103 -12.34 17.19 18.52
CA ARG A 103 -12.25 17.90 19.82
C ARG A 103 -11.34 17.19 20.81
N ALA A 104 -11.51 15.88 20.98
CA ALA A 104 -10.68 15.09 21.89
C ALA A 104 -9.20 15.08 21.46
N ALA A 105 -8.92 15.02 20.16
CA ALA A 105 -7.56 15.06 19.64
C ALA A 105 -6.86 16.39 19.93
N VAL A 106 -7.55 17.51 19.72
CA VAL A 106 -7.03 18.87 19.98
C VAL A 106 -6.86 19.10 21.48
N ALA A 107 -7.89 18.78 22.28
CA ALA A 107 -7.89 18.99 23.72
C ALA A 107 -6.85 18.14 24.48
N ALA A 108 -6.31 17.08 23.85
CA ALA A 108 -5.24 16.27 24.40
C ALA A 108 -3.90 17.03 24.55
N PHE A 109 -3.74 18.16 23.84
CA PHE A 109 -2.50 18.96 23.83
C PHE A 109 -2.75 20.41 24.28
N PRO A 110 -3.21 20.66 25.51
CA PRO A 110 -3.60 22.00 25.97
C PRO A 110 -2.43 23.00 26.00
N ASP A 111 -1.20 22.49 26.13
CA ASP A 111 0.03 23.30 26.17
C ASP A 111 0.65 23.50 24.78
N HIS A 112 -0.02 23.09 23.71
CA HIS A 112 0.46 23.20 22.33
C HIS A 112 -0.51 24.00 21.47
N GLU A 113 0.03 24.82 20.58
CA GLU A 113 -0.72 25.30 19.42
C GLU A 113 -0.91 24.13 18.44
N VAL A 114 -2.15 23.65 18.31
CA VAL A 114 -2.49 22.54 17.42
C VAL A 114 -2.76 23.05 16.01
N HIS A 115 -2.05 22.48 15.04
CA HIS A 115 -2.26 22.69 13.62
C HIS A 115 -2.76 21.39 12.97
N VAL A 116 -3.68 21.52 12.01
CA VAL A 116 -4.14 20.42 11.18
C VAL A 116 -3.47 20.54 9.82
N VAL A 117 -2.90 19.46 9.31
CA VAL A 117 -2.29 19.41 7.98
C VAL A 117 -3.05 18.40 7.15
N VAL A 118 -3.61 18.82 6.03
CA VAL A 118 -4.22 17.95 5.04
C VAL A 118 -3.40 17.99 3.76
N THR A 119 -2.94 16.83 3.31
CA THR A 119 -2.43 16.61 1.96
C THR A 119 -3.58 16.29 1.00
N VAL A 120 -3.59 16.94 -0.15
CA VAL A 120 -4.66 16.84 -1.17
C VAL A 120 -4.07 16.55 -2.55
N ARG A 121 -4.81 15.82 -3.38
CA ARG A 121 -4.39 15.36 -4.71
C ARG A 121 -5.58 15.47 -5.66
N ASP A 122 -5.33 15.69 -6.95
CA ASP A 122 -6.40 15.74 -7.96
C ASP A 122 -7.28 14.47 -7.95
N LEU A 123 -8.55 14.69 -8.25
CA LEU A 123 -9.58 13.67 -8.13
C LEU A 123 -9.37 12.51 -9.11
N ALA A 124 -8.79 12.75 -10.29
CA ALA A 124 -8.51 11.70 -11.27
C ALA A 124 -7.50 10.66 -10.74
N ARG A 125 -6.39 11.11 -10.16
CA ARG A 125 -5.40 10.21 -9.53
C ARG A 125 -5.96 9.55 -8.27
N ILE A 126 -6.85 10.22 -7.53
CA ILE A 126 -7.53 9.64 -6.38
C ILE A 126 -8.49 8.50 -6.81
N LEU A 127 -9.33 8.72 -7.82
CA LEU A 127 -10.29 7.72 -8.34
C LEU A 127 -9.57 6.43 -8.76
N THR A 128 -8.55 6.55 -9.61
CA THR A 128 -7.78 5.41 -10.11
C THR A 128 -7.10 4.65 -8.98
N SER A 129 -6.47 5.36 -8.05
CA SER A 129 -5.81 4.77 -6.88
C SER A 129 -6.81 4.08 -5.93
N ALA A 130 -8.01 4.65 -5.76
CA ALA A 130 -9.05 4.12 -4.89
C ALA A 130 -9.66 2.83 -5.45
N TRP A 131 -9.92 2.76 -6.76
CA TRP A 131 -10.40 1.55 -7.40
C TRP A 131 -9.38 0.40 -7.25
N GLN A 132 -8.11 0.66 -7.54
CA GLN A 132 -7.04 -0.33 -7.36
C GLN A 132 -6.95 -0.82 -5.91
N GLU A 133 -7.12 0.06 -4.93
CA GLU A 133 -7.15 -0.32 -3.53
C GLU A 133 -8.36 -1.19 -3.17
N VAL A 134 -9.55 -0.84 -3.66
CA VAL A 134 -10.75 -1.65 -3.45
C VAL A 134 -10.54 -3.05 -4.00
N VAL A 135 -9.97 -3.17 -5.21
CA VAL A 135 -9.63 -4.47 -5.82
C VAL A 135 -8.61 -5.25 -5.01
N LYS A 136 -7.52 -4.62 -4.57
CA LYS A 136 -6.52 -5.27 -3.69
C LYS A 136 -7.11 -5.69 -2.33
N ASN A 137 -8.18 -5.04 -1.88
CA ASN A 137 -8.90 -5.36 -0.65
C ASN A 137 -10.15 -6.22 -0.90
N ARG A 138 -10.06 -7.18 -1.84
CA ARG A 138 -11.09 -8.21 -2.18
C ARG A 138 -12.26 -7.72 -3.04
N GLY A 139 -12.29 -6.45 -3.43
CA GLY A 139 -13.34 -5.94 -4.32
C GLY A 139 -13.27 -6.53 -5.73
N SER A 140 -14.42 -6.87 -6.32
CA SER A 140 -14.52 -7.42 -7.68
C SER A 140 -15.20 -6.47 -8.68
N TRP A 141 -15.59 -5.27 -8.24
CA TRP A 141 -16.23 -4.24 -9.08
C TRP A 141 -15.39 -3.89 -10.29
N SER A 142 -16.02 -3.94 -11.46
CA SER A 142 -15.43 -3.36 -12.67
C SER A 142 -15.19 -1.86 -12.45
N TRP A 143 -14.33 -1.27 -13.28
CA TRP A 143 -14.13 0.18 -13.26
C TRP A 143 -15.44 0.93 -13.49
N ALA A 144 -16.23 0.52 -14.48
CA ALA A 144 -17.50 1.17 -14.80
C ALA A 144 -18.48 1.15 -13.60
N ASP A 145 -18.59 0.01 -12.90
CA ASP A 145 -19.44 -0.09 -11.71
C ASP A 145 -18.93 0.78 -10.56
N PHE A 146 -17.60 0.82 -10.36
CA PHE A 146 -16.98 1.65 -9.34
C PHE A 146 -17.19 3.14 -9.62
N ALA A 147 -16.88 3.58 -10.84
CA ALA A 147 -16.99 4.97 -11.26
C ALA A 147 -18.45 5.43 -11.15
N ALA A 148 -19.40 4.68 -11.71
CA ALA A 148 -20.82 4.99 -11.61
C ALA A 148 -21.32 5.09 -10.15
N ALA A 149 -20.84 4.22 -9.25
CA ALA A 149 -21.19 4.31 -7.84
C ALA A 149 -20.63 5.56 -7.17
N VAL A 150 -19.38 5.94 -7.46
CA VAL A 150 -18.75 7.15 -6.88
C VAL A 150 -19.41 8.43 -7.40
N GLN A 151 -19.78 8.45 -8.68
CA GLN A 151 -20.41 9.61 -9.34
C GLN A 151 -21.86 9.84 -8.86
N ASP A 152 -22.56 8.78 -8.44
CA ASP A 152 -23.90 8.86 -7.85
C ASP A 152 -23.96 8.17 -6.47
N PRO A 153 -23.54 8.86 -5.39
CA PRO A 153 -23.57 8.31 -4.03
C PRO A 153 -24.97 8.04 -3.49
N ALA A 154 -26.01 8.63 -4.09
CA ALA A 154 -27.41 8.47 -3.68
C ALA A 154 -28.02 7.16 -4.19
N ARG A 155 -27.39 6.49 -5.16
CA ARG A 155 -27.86 5.23 -5.73
C ARG A 155 -27.96 4.10 -4.67
N PRO A 156 -28.98 3.22 -4.74
CA PRO A 156 -29.02 2.01 -3.91
C PRO A 156 -27.86 1.07 -4.23
N GLY A 157 -27.27 0.39 -3.22
CA GLY A 157 -26.18 -0.57 -3.41
C GLY A 157 -24.76 0.03 -3.50
N THR A 158 -24.57 1.26 -3.03
CA THR A 158 -23.35 2.11 -3.14
C THR A 158 -22.12 1.69 -2.32
N ASN A 159 -21.85 0.38 -2.20
CA ASN A 159 -20.54 -0.10 -1.78
C ASN A 159 -19.73 -0.29 -3.07
N PRO A 160 -18.84 0.65 -3.46
CA PRO A 160 -17.80 1.26 -2.62
C PRO A 160 -17.83 2.79 -2.42
N ALA A 161 -18.81 3.52 -2.99
CA ALA A 161 -18.88 4.98 -3.03
C ALA A 161 -18.82 5.66 -1.65
N ARG A 162 -19.53 5.13 -0.65
CA ARG A 162 -19.56 5.71 0.70
C ARG A 162 -18.18 5.75 1.35
N GLY A 163 -17.42 4.68 1.17
CA GLY A 163 -16.05 4.58 1.70
C GLY A 163 -15.08 5.47 0.93
N PHE A 164 -15.34 5.74 -0.36
CA PHE A 164 -14.58 6.70 -1.14
C PHE A 164 -14.79 8.11 -0.57
N TRP A 165 -16.03 8.62 -0.55
CA TRP A 165 -16.30 9.99 -0.14
C TRP A 165 -15.97 10.27 1.33
N ALA A 166 -16.19 9.30 2.22
CA ALA A 166 -15.76 9.43 3.62
C ALA A 166 -14.26 9.72 3.78
N ARG A 167 -13.42 9.32 2.80
CA ARG A 167 -11.96 9.50 2.83
C ARG A 167 -11.45 10.62 1.93
N GLN A 168 -12.29 11.16 1.05
CA GLN A 168 -11.86 12.02 -0.06
C GLN A 168 -12.65 13.32 -0.18
N ASP A 169 -13.79 13.47 0.51
CA ASP A 169 -14.54 14.72 0.56
C ASP A 169 -13.80 15.75 1.43
N VAL A 170 -12.77 16.39 0.84
CA VAL A 170 -11.89 17.36 1.53
C VAL A 170 -12.73 18.47 2.18
N PRO A 171 -13.70 19.11 1.50
CA PRO A 171 -14.53 20.13 2.15
C PRO A 171 -15.27 19.63 3.39
N ALA A 172 -15.92 18.45 3.34
CA ALA A 172 -16.64 17.90 4.49
C ALA A 172 -15.69 17.51 5.63
N ILE A 173 -14.53 16.93 5.31
CA ILE A 173 -13.50 16.57 6.29
C ILE A 173 -13.00 17.84 7.00
N LEU A 174 -12.64 18.88 6.25
CA LEU A 174 -12.14 20.13 6.82
C LEU A 174 -13.20 20.92 7.58
N ALA A 175 -14.48 20.82 7.21
CA ALA A 175 -15.57 21.39 8.00
C ALA A 175 -15.58 20.84 9.44
N THR A 176 -15.32 19.54 9.62
CA THR A 176 -15.23 18.91 10.94
C THR A 176 -14.07 19.46 11.77
N TRP A 177 -12.90 19.63 11.15
CA TRP A 177 -11.71 20.15 11.84
C TRP A 177 -11.79 21.65 12.12
N ARG A 178 -12.48 22.41 11.26
CA ARG A 178 -12.75 23.85 11.45
C ARG A 178 -13.61 24.14 12.69
N GLU A 179 -14.42 23.20 13.16
CA GLU A 179 -15.17 23.37 14.41
C GLU A 179 -14.25 23.50 15.65
N VAL A 180 -13.00 23.06 15.55
CA VAL A 180 -12.11 22.87 16.71
C VAL A 180 -10.75 23.53 16.56
N VAL A 181 -10.33 23.84 15.34
CA VAL A 181 -9.08 24.53 15.01
C VAL A 181 -9.40 25.73 14.11
N PRO A 182 -8.84 26.92 14.39
CA PRO A 182 -9.06 28.10 13.57
C PRO A 182 -8.46 27.93 12.17
N VAL A 183 -9.04 28.60 11.16
CA VAL A 183 -8.72 28.40 9.73
C VAL A 183 -7.24 28.61 9.44
N GLU A 184 -6.60 29.56 10.11
CA GLU A 184 -5.19 29.94 9.96
C GLU A 184 -4.23 28.82 10.42
N ARG A 185 -4.75 27.81 11.12
CA ARG A 185 -4.01 26.64 11.61
C ARG A 185 -4.41 25.34 10.90
N ILE A 186 -5.21 25.41 9.83
CA ILE A 186 -5.57 24.28 8.97
C ILE A 186 -4.88 24.45 7.63
N HIS A 187 -3.81 23.70 7.41
CA HIS A 187 -2.93 23.83 6.25
C HIS A 187 -3.25 22.81 5.16
N VAL A 188 -3.44 23.28 3.93
CA VAL A 188 -3.66 22.46 2.74
C VAL A 188 -2.35 22.30 1.99
N VAL A 189 -1.81 21.09 1.95
CA VAL A 189 -0.57 20.73 1.25
C VAL A 189 -0.92 20.01 -0.04
N THR A 190 -0.56 20.54 -1.20
CA THR A 190 -0.85 19.84 -2.46
C THR A 190 0.17 18.74 -2.71
N VAL A 191 -0.29 17.61 -3.23
CA VAL A 191 0.56 16.56 -3.79
C VAL A 191 0.97 16.99 -5.19
N PRO A 192 2.27 17.07 -5.50
CA PRO A 192 2.72 17.60 -6.78
C PRO A 192 2.22 16.75 -7.97
N PRO A 193 2.25 17.30 -9.20
CA PRO A 193 1.80 16.59 -10.39
C PRO A 193 2.46 15.22 -10.60
N ALA A 194 1.83 14.37 -11.41
CA ALA A 194 2.41 13.07 -11.72
C ALA A 194 3.77 13.23 -12.43
N GLY A 195 4.78 12.47 -11.97
CA GLY A 195 6.14 12.57 -12.50
C GLY A 195 7.03 13.57 -11.78
N SER A 196 6.48 14.37 -10.86
CA SER A 196 7.30 15.18 -9.96
C SER A 196 8.14 14.30 -9.02
N PRO A 197 9.34 14.76 -8.61
CA PRO A 197 10.15 14.05 -7.63
C PRO A 197 9.40 13.86 -6.29
N PRO A 198 9.45 12.67 -5.66
CA PRO A 198 8.72 12.39 -4.43
C PRO A 198 9.11 13.30 -3.26
N GLU A 199 10.35 13.80 -3.26
CA GLU A 199 10.93 14.65 -2.24
C GLU A 199 10.23 16.01 -2.15
N VAL A 200 9.57 16.47 -3.22
CA VAL A 200 8.82 17.74 -3.24
C VAL A 200 7.73 17.75 -2.17
N LEU A 201 6.98 16.65 -2.02
CA LEU A 201 5.91 16.55 -1.03
C LEU A 201 6.47 16.60 0.41
N VAL A 202 7.60 15.94 0.64
CA VAL A 202 8.26 15.94 1.96
C VAL A 202 8.85 17.31 2.26
N GLY A 203 9.43 17.97 1.26
CA GLY A 203 9.93 19.34 1.38
C GLY A 203 8.83 20.34 1.75
N ARG A 204 7.64 20.22 1.15
CA ARG A 204 6.45 21.02 1.53
C ARG A 204 6.06 20.81 2.99
N LEU A 205 5.98 19.55 3.42
CA LEU A 205 5.68 19.22 4.82
C LEU A 205 6.78 19.71 5.78
N GLY A 206 8.05 19.56 5.39
CA GLY A 206 9.22 20.01 6.14
C GLY A 206 9.24 21.51 6.35
N GLY A 207 9.02 22.29 5.29
CA GLY A 207 8.93 23.75 5.38
C GLY A 207 7.78 24.22 6.30
N LEU A 208 6.66 23.50 6.32
CA LEU A 208 5.54 23.80 7.19
C LEU A 208 5.82 23.46 8.66
N VAL A 209 6.33 22.25 8.92
CA VAL A 209 6.54 21.73 10.29
C VAL A 209 7.81 22.29 10.93
N GLY A 210 8.81 22.65 10.12
CA GLY A 210 10.10 23.19 10.55
C GLY A 210 11.22 22.16 10.59
N PHE A 211 11.27 21.22 9.64
CA PHE A 211 12.41 20.30 9.47
C PHE A 211 12.95 20.34 8.03
N ASP A 212 14.25 20.10 7.88
CA ASP A 212 14.94 19.96 6.61
C ASP A 212 14.78 18.53 6.06
N ALA A 213 13.91 18.40 5.05
CA ALA A 213 13.65 17.15 4.36
C ALA A 213 14.89 16.57 3.66
N ALA A 214 15.87 17.39 3.25
CA ALA A 214 17.06 16.93 2.53
C ALA A 214 18.02 16.11 3.41
N THR A 215 17.88 16.21 4.74
CA THR A 215 18.66 15.43 5.71
C THR A 215 18.11 14.04 5.97
N LEU A 216 16.90 13.73 5.49
CA LEU A 216 16.25 12.46 5.72
C LEU A 216 16.77 11.43 4.71
N THR A 217 17.14 10.26 5.19
CA THR A 217 17.62 9.17 4.33
C THR A 217 16.50 8.18 4.04
N GLU A 218 16.37 7.79 2.77
CA GLU A 218 15.53 6.68 2.34
C GLU A 218 16.34 5.39 2.29
N ASP A 219 15.81 4.31 2.84
CA ASP A 219 16.40 2.99 2.65
C ASP A 219 16.22 2.57 1.18
N ALA A 220 17.31 2.16 0.52
CA ALA A 220 17.35 1.79 -0.90
C ALA A 220 16.39 0.64 -1.32
N ALA A 221 15.79 -0.07 -0.37
CA ALA A 221 14.96 -1.25 -0.61
C ALA A 221 13.49 -0.94 -0.96
N TRP A 222 13.05 0.33 -0.97
CA TRP A 222 11.63 0.66 -0.93
C TRP A 222 11.12 1.30 -2.21
N ALA A 223 11.18 0.56 -3.32
CA ALA A 223 10.28 0.82 -4.44
C ALA A 223 8.87 0.39 -4.02
N ASN A 224 7.92 1.32 -3.95
CA ASN A 224 6.51 0.98 -3.78
C ASN A 224 6.07 0.13 -4.97
N GLU A 225 6.14 -1.19 -4.81
CA GLU A 225 5.68 -2.22 -5.73
C GLU A 225 4.22 -1.95 -6.10
N THR A 226 4.03 -1.24 -7.20
CA THR A 226 2.72 -0.79 -7.66
C THR A 226 2.24 -1.74 -8.72
N VAL A 227 1.28 -2.59 -8.36
CA VAL A 227 0.58 -3.41 -9.35
C VAL A 227 -0.07 -2.50 -10.38
N GLY A 228 0.34 -2.66 -11.64
CA GLY A 228 -0.22 -1.93 -12.79
C GLY A 228 -1.65 -2.36 -13.14
N LEU A 229 -2.13 -1.85 -14.26
CA LEU A 229 -3.48 -2.09 -14.77
C LEU A 229 -3.81 -3.58 -14.94
N VAL A 230 -2.95 -4.31 -15.67
CA VAL A 230 -3.17 -5.73 -15.99
C VAL A 230 -3.23 -6.57 -14.72
N GLY A 231 -2.28 -6.39 -13.79
CA GLY A 231 -2.29 -7.09 -12.50
C GLY A 231 -3.50 -6.73 -11.64
N THR A 232 -3.98 -5.49 -11.69
CA THR A 232 -5.21 -5.08 -10.99
C THR A 232 -6.42 -5.82 -11.55
N GLU A 233 -6.58 -5.87 -12.88
CA GLU A 233 -7.67 -6.61 -13.54
C GLU A 233 -7.60 -8.11 -13.25
N LEU A 234 -6.40 -8.69 -13.23
CA LEU A 234 -6.21 -10.09 -12.85
C LEU A 234 -6.66 -10.35 -11.40
N ILE A 235 -6.26 -9.50 -10.44
CA ILE A 235 -6.72 -9.59 -9.04
C ILE A 235 -8.24 -9.47 -8.96
N ARG A 236 -8.84 -8.52 -9.70
CA ARG A 236 -10.29 -8.31 -9.71
C ARG A 236 -11.04 -9.58 -10.13
N ARG A 237 -10.57 -10.26 -11.18
CA ARG A 237 -11.15 -11.54 -11.67
C ARG A 237 -10.85 -12.72 -10.74
N LEU A 238 -9.73 -12.67 -10.01
CA LEU A 238 -9.34 -13.70 -9.04
C LEU A 238 -10.13 -13.61 -7.72
N ASN A 239 -10.52 -12.41 -7.29
CA ASN A 239 -11.17 -12.19 -5.98
C ASN A 239 -12.40 -13.09 -5.72
N PRO A 240 -13.34 -13.28 -6.66
CA PRO A 240 -14.47 -14.21 -6.48
C PRO A 240 -14.05 -15.67 -6.31
N LEU A 241 -12.87 -16.07 -6.81
CA LEU A 241 -12.36 -17.43 -6.67
C LEU A 241 -11.71 -17.68 -5.31
N LEU A 242 -11.44 -16.62 -4.53
CA LEU A 242 -10.78 -16.67 -3.22
C LEU A 242 -11.75 -16.57 -2.03
N GLU A 243 -13.05 -16.81 -2.25
CA GLU A 243 -14.10 -16.73 -1.23
C GLU A 243 -13.88 -17.66 -0.03
N ARG A 244 -13.18 -18.79 -0.24
CA ARG A 244 -12.87 -19.77 0.81
C ARG A 244 -11.84 -19.25 1.84
N LEU A 245 -11.12 -18.18 1.54
CA LEU A 245 -10.14 -17.59 2.44
C LEU A 245 -10.82 -16.63 3.42
N ASN A 246 -10.58 -16.80 4.71
CA ASN A 246 -10.94 -15.77 5.69
C ASN A 246 -10.11 -14.49 5.46
N GLN A 247 -10.49 -13.37 6.11
CA GLN A 247 -9.83 -12.08 5.85
C GLN A 247 -8.31 -12.12 6.11
N ARG A 248 -7.87 -12.75 7.20
CA ARG A 248 -6.43 -12.83 7.54
C ARG A 248 -5.66 -13.65 6.51
N GLN A 249 -6.23 -14.76 6.05
CA GLN A 249 -5.64 -15.61 5.02
C GLN A 249 -5.54 -14.87 3.69
N PHE A 250 -6.62 -14.19 3.28
CA PHE A 250 -6.63 -13.38 2.07
C PHE A 250 -5.61 -12.25 2.12
N ASP A 251 -5.58 -11.46 3.21
CA ASP A 251 -4.63 -10.37 3.36
C ASP A 251 -3.19 -10.87 3.25
N LYS A 252 -2.90 -12.05 3.83
CA LYS A 252 -1.59 -12.68 3.76
C LYS A 252 -1.22 -13.09 2.33
N VAL A 253 -2.09 -13.82 1.64
CA VAL A 253 -1.86 -14.29 0.26
C VAL A 253 -1.80 -13.12 -0.72
N MET A 254 -2.72 -12.17 -0.58
CA MET A 254 -2.80 -11.01 -1.47
C MET A 254 -1.56 -10.13 -1.32
N LYS A 255 -1.18 -9.76 -0.09
CA LYS A 255 -0.04 -8.85 0.13
C LYS A 255 1.32 -9.52 -0.03
N LEU A 256 1.52 -10.71 0.55
CA LEU A 256 2.85 -11.33 0.61
C LEU A 256 3.19 -12.16 -0.62
N SER A 257 2.20 -12.43 -1.49
CA SER A 257 2.41 -13.29 -2.65
C SER A 257 1.90 -12.63 -3.93
N LEU A 258 0.59 -12.42 -4.07
CA LEU A 258 0.02 -12.00 -5.37
C LEU A 258 0.47 -10.59 -5.79
N VAL A 259 0.26 -9.59 -4.91
CA VAL A 259 0.64 -8.19 -5.18
C VAL A 259 2.14 -8.08 -5.45
N ARG A 260 2.95 -8.76 -4.63
CA ARG A 260 4.41 -8.76 -4.76
C ARG A 260 4.87 -9.38 -6.07
N MET A 261 4.42 -10.59 -6.38
CA MET A 261 4.76 -11.28 -7.64
C MET A 261 4.35 -10.46 -8.86
N MET A 262 3.15 -9.87 -8.83
CA MET A 262 2.68 -9.04 -9.94
C MET A 262 3.48 -7.74 -10.07
N ALA A 263 3.82 -7.08 -8.97
CA ALA A 263 4.60 -5.85 -9.03
C ALA A 263 6.05 -6.09 -9.48
N GLU A 264 6.64 -7.24 -9.14
CA GLU A 264 7.99 -7.62 -9.55
C GLU A 264 8.05 -8.09 -11.02
N HIS A 265 7.02 -8.78 -11.53
CA HIS A 265 7.12 -9.52 -12.79
C HIS A 265 6.11 -9.14 -13.88
N VAL A 266 5.06 -8.35 -13.58
CA VAL A 266 4.08 -7.91 -14.58
C VAL A 266 4.36 -6.46 -14.97
N PRO A 267 4.42 -6.11 -16.28
CA PRO A 267 4.66 -4.74 -16.71
C PRO A 267 3.69 -3.73 -16.10
N THR A 268 4.24 -2.65 -15.53
CA THR A 268 3.45 -1.59 -14.89
C THR A 268 2.86 -0.64 -15.92
N VAL A 269 1.70 -1.00 -16.47
CA VAL A 269 0.87 -0.11 -17.28
C VAL A 269 0.01 0.75 -16.35
N ARG A 270 0.01 2.07 -16.54
CA ARG A 270 -0.83 2.99 -15.75
C ARG A 270 -2.27 2.94 -16.23
N LEU A 271 -3.18 3.01 -15.26
CA LEU A 271 -4.61 3.19 -15.48
C LEU A 271 -4.88 4.64 -15.92
N GLY A 272 -5.55 4.80 -17.06
CA GLY A 272 -6.11 6.06 -17.53
C GLY A 272 -7.59 6.23 -17.16
N LEU A 273 -8.14 7.39 -17.48
CA LEU A 273 -9.58 7.68 -17.37
C LEU A 273 -10.17 7.88 -18.77
N GLY A 274 -11.40 7.42 -18.97
CA GLY A 274 -12.15 7.75 -20.18
C GLY A 274 -12.56 9.23 -20.17
N GLU A 275 -12.89 9.78 -21.34
CA GLU A 275 -13.24 11.20 -21.47
C GLU A 275 -14.38 11.64 -20.53
N ALA A 276 -15.43 10.81 -20.39
CA ALA A 276 -16.56 11.11 -19.51
C ALA A 276 -16.15 11.12 -18.01
N ASP A 277 -15.37 10.13 -17.57
CA ASP A 277 -14.89 10.04 -16.18
C ASP A 277 -13.93 11.19 -15.84
N LEU A 278 -13.09 11.59 -16.81
CA LEU A 278 -12.20 12.73 -16.66
C LEU A 278 -12.97 14.04 -16.57
N ALA A 279 -13.93 14.27 -17.47
CA ALA A 279 -14.75 15.48 -17.46
C ALA A 279 -15.53 15.61 -16.14
N TRP A 280 -16.07 14.49 -15.64
CA TRP A 280 -16.69 14.45 -14.32
C TRP A 280 -15.68 14.80 -13.21
N ALA A 281 -14.49 14.16 -13.22
CA ALA A 281 -13.47 14.42 -12.21
C ALA A 281 -13.04 15.89 -12.21
N GLN A 282 -12.90 16.52 -13.39
CA GLN A 282 -12.58 17.94 -13.54
C GLN A 282 -13.67 18.83 -12.95
N ALA A 283 -14.95 18.58 -13.27
CA ALA A 283 -16.06 19.35 -12.72
C ALA A 283 -16.10 19.26 -11.18
N THR A 284 -16.11 18.04 -10.63
CA THR A 284 -16.19 17.84 -9.18
C THR A 284 -14.90 18.28 -8.45
N GLY A 285 -13.74 18.04 -9.04
CA GLY A 285 -12.46 18.52 -8.51
C GLY A 285 -12.36 20.05 -8.50
N GLY A 286 -12.93 20.70 -9.52
CA GLY A 286 -13.07 22.15 -9.61
C GLY A 286 -13.94 22.72 -8.49
N GLU A 287 -15.08 22.09 -8.20
CA GLU A 287 -15.96 22.45 -7.08
C GLU A 287 -15.24 22.34 -5.73
N MET A 288 -14.55 21.22 -5.49
CA MET A 288 -13.75 21.01 -4.27
C MET A 288 -12.64 22.07 -4.14
N THR A 289 -11.94 22.36 -5.23
CA THR A 289 -10.87 23.36 -5.26
C THR A 289 -11.40 24.77 -5.03
N ALA A 290 -12.57 25.11 -5.58
CA ALA A 290 -13.24 26.39 -5.33
C ALA A 290 -13.65 26.53 -3.86
N ALA A 291 -14.16 25.46 -3.23
CA ALA A 291 -14.49 25.44 -1.81
C ALA A 291 -13.24 25.67 -0.93
N LEU A 292 -12.12 25.02 -1.24
CA LEU A 292 -10.84 25.23 -0.53
C LEU A 292 -10.36 26.68 -0.66
N ARG A 293 -10.41 27.23 -1.88
CA ARG A 293 -10.01 28.63 -2.14
C ARG A 293 -10.89 29.63 -1.38
N GLY A 294 -12.21 29.41 -1.38
CA GLY A 294 -13.17 30.27 -0.70
C GLY A 294 -13.10 30.20 0.83
N ALA A 295 -12.61 29.10 1.39
CA ALA A 295 -12.50 28.90 2.83
C ALA A 295 -11.30 29.61 3.47
N GLY A 296 -10.30 30.03 2.69
CA GLY A 296 -9.17 30.84 3.17
C GLY A 296 -8.08 30.07 3.94
N TYR A 297 -7.99 28.74 3.76
CA TYR A 297 -6.94 27.93 4.37
C TYR A 297 -5.54 28.33 3.86
N PRO A 298 -4.50 28.36 4.71
CA PRO A 298 -3.11 28.42 4.25
C PRO A 298 -2.78 27.25 3.31
N VAL A 299 -2.22 27.57 2.13
CA VAL A 299 -1.85 26.58 1.11
C VAL A 299 -0.33 26.46 1.01
N VAL A 300 0.18 25.23 1.00
CA VAL A 300 1.58 24.90 0.72
C VAL A 300 1.64 24.12 -0.60
N GLY A 301 2.13 24.78 -1.64
CA GLY A 301 2.04 24.33 -3.04
C GLY A 301 1.08 25.22 -3.83
N ASP A 302 0.42 24.66 -4.85
CA ASP A 302 -0.51 25.40 -5.71
C ASP A 302 -1.80 24.59 -5.91
N LEU A 303 -2.94 25.20 -5.60
CA LEU A 303 -4.26 24.57 -5.83
C LEU A 303 -4.53 24.27 -7.30
N ALA A 304 -3.84 24.92 -8.25
CA ALA A 304 -3.90 24.56 -9.67
C ALA A 304 -3.39 23.13 -9.94
N GLU A 305 -2.55 22.57 -9.06
CA GLU A 305 -2.10 21.17 -9.15
C GLU A 305 -3.21 20.15 -8.86
N LEU A 306 -4.37 20.61 -8.35
CA LEU A 306 -5.54 19.77 -8.12
C LEU A 306 -6.42 19.63 -9.36
N GLU A 307 -6.15 20.39 -10.43
CA GLU A 307 -6.84 20.26 -11.71
C GLU A 307 -6.59 18.85 -12.27
N PRO A 308 -7.63 18.02 -12.42
CA PRO A 308 -7.46 16.67 -12.93
C PRO A 308 -6.99 16.69 -14.38
N VAL A 309 -5.81 16.13 -14.61
CA VAL A 309 -5.24 15.95 -15.94
C VAL A 309 -5.39 14.49 -16.35
N SER A 310 -5.74 14.25 -17.62
CA SER A 310 -5.73 12.91 -18.18
C SER A 310 -4.34 12.30 -18.03
N ALA A 311 -4.22 11.23 -17.25
CA ALA A 311 -3.05 10.39 -17.34
C ALA A 311 -3.10 9.67 -18.70
N SER A 312 -1.98 9.62 -19.43
CA SER A 312 -1.82 8.89 -20.71
C SER A 312 -1.88 7.36 -20.55
N GLY A 313 -2.75 6.86 -19.67
CA GLY A 313 -2.91 5.45 -19.33
C GLY A 313 -3.96 4.75 -20.17
N ARG A 314 -3.99 3.42 -20.07
CA ARG A 314 -5.00 2.57 -20.73
C ARG A 314 -6.23 2.39 -19.85
N LEU A 315 -7.38 2.18 -20.46
CA LEU A 315 -8.60 1.89 -19.75
C LEU A 315 -8.63 0.41 -19.30
N PRO A 316 -9.32 0.06 -18.21
CA PRO A 316 -9.50 -1.33 -17.78
C PRO A 316 -10.15 -2.21 -18.84
N SER A 317 -11.02 -1.63 -19.67
CA SER A 317 -11.64 -2.29 -20.82
C SER A 317 -10.65 -2.68 -21.91
N ASP A 318 -9.47 -2.06 -21.95
CA ASP A 318 -8.46 -2.30 -22.99
C ASP A 318 -7.56 -3.49 -22.66
N VAL A 319 -7.68 -4.07 -21.45
CA VAL A 319 -6.88 -5.23 -21.03
C VAL A 319 -7.39 -6.48 -21.75
N SER A 320 -6.54 -7.04 -22.60
CA SER A 320 -6.87 -8.24 -23.37
C SER A 320 -6.74 -9.53 -22.55
N ASP A 321 -7.44 -10.58 -22.97
CA ASP A 321 -7.32 -11.90 -22.34
C ASP A 321 -5.91 -12.50 -22.50
N ALA A 322 -5.18 -12.14 -23.56
CA ALA A 322 -3.79 -12.56 -23.76
C ALA A 322 -2.84 -11.98 -22.69
N GLU A 323 -2.99 -10.68 -22.40
CA GLU A 323 -2.21 -10.02 -21.33
C GLU A 323 -2.55 -10.61 -19.95
N LEU A 324 -3.82 -10.92 -19.71
CA LEU A 324 -4.24 -11.58 -18.47
C LEU A 324 -3.67 -12.99 -18.34
N LEU A 325 -3.66 -13.75 -19.43
CA LEU A 325 -3.07 -15.08 -19.46
C LEU A 325 -1.56 -15.03 -19.16
N GLU A 326 -0.83 -14.11 -19.79
CA GLU A 326 0.60 -13.92 -19.55
C GLU A 326 0.88 -13.55 -18.08
N ALA A 327 0.16 -12.54 -17.56
CA ALA A 327 0.27 -12.14 -16.16
C ALA A 327 -0.08 -13.29 -15.18
N ALA A 328 -1.07 -14.11 -15.53
CA ALA A 328 -1.46 -15.28 -14.74
C ALA A 328 -0.38 -16.37 -14.75
N LEU A 329 0.21 -16.69 -15.90
CA LEU A 329 1.28 -17.68 -16.02
C LEU A 329 2.52 -17.26 -15.23
N VAL A 330 2.93 -16.00 -15.34
CA VAL A 330 4.05 -15.43 -14.58
C VAL A 330 3.77 -15.50 -13.07
N THR A 331 2.57 -15.07 -12.64
CA THR A 331 2.18 -15.11 -11.23
C THR A 331 2.13 -16.54 -10.69
N LEU A 332 1.58 -17.49 -11.45
CA LEU A 332 1.51 -18.91 -11.07
C LEU A 332 2.91 -19.55 -11.01
N GLY A 333 3.81 -19.20 -11.92
CA GLY A 333 5.22 -19.63 -11.88
C GLY A 333 5.90 -19.17 -10.58
N GLY A 334 5.81 -17.88 -10.27
CA GLY A 334 6.38 -17.32 -9.03
C GLY A 334 5.76 -17.92 -7.77
N LEU A 335 4.44 -18.16 -7.76
CA LEU A 335 3.78 -18.86 -6.65
C LEU A 335 4.25 -20.31 -6.50
N ALA A 336 4.48 -21.03 -7.60
CA ALA A 336 4.98 -22.40 -7.57
C ALA A 336 6.40 -22.46 -6.99
N GLU A 337 7.28 -21.53 -7.37
CA GLU A 337 8.63 -21.41 -6.80
C GLU A 337 8.61 -21.02 -5.32
N LEU A 338 7.76 -20.07 -4.93
CA LEU A 338 7.57 -19.67 -3.54
C LEU A 338 7.06 -20.85 -2.69
N TYR A 339 6.08 -21.60 -3.21
CA TYR A 339 5.56 -22.78 -2.55
C TYR A 339 6.63 -23.87 -2.43
N ALA A 340 7.41 -24.14 -3.50
CA ALA A 340 8.48 -25.13 -3.47
C ALA A 340 9.57 -24.76 -2.45
N THR A 341 10.00 -23.51 -2.41
CA THR A 341 10.96 -23.00 -1.43
C THR A 341 10.42 -23.13 0.00
N SER A 342 9.18 -22.72 0.22
CA SER A 342 8.52 -22.85 1.52
C SER A 342 8.36 -24.32 1.93
N TRP A 343 8.02 -25.21 0.99
CA TRP A 343 7.91 -26.64 1.25
C TRP A 343 9.26 -27.22 1.66
N TRP A 344 10.35 -26.93 0.93
CA TRP A 344 11.69 -27.41 1.27
C TRP A 344 12.17 -26.90 2.63
N ALA A 345 11.92 -25.64 2.95
CA ALA A 345 12.30 -25.06 4.24
C ALA A 345 11.54 -25.69 5.42
N ASN A 346 10.33 -26.22 5.18
CA ASN A 346 9.47 -26.82 6.20
C ASN A 346 9.35 -28.34 6.06
N LYS A 347 10.08 -28.96 5.13
CA LYS A 347 10.03 -30.41 4.91
C LYS A 347 10.61 -31.09 6.14
N PRO A 348 9.86 -31.96 6.84
CA PRO A 348 10.45 -32.74 7.91
C PRO A 348 11.63 -33.54 7.36
N PRO A 349 12.73 -33.67 8.12
CA PRO A 349 13.86 -34.49 7.69
C PRO A 349 13.35 -35.90 7.38
N ASP A 350 13.82 -36.47 6.26
CA ASP A 350 13.55 -37.87 5.98
C ASP A 350 14.13 -38.70 7.13
N GLY A 351 13.37 -39.66 7.65
CA GLY A 351 13.84 -40.50 8.76
C GLY A 351 15.16 -41.19 8.40
N GLU A 352 16.14 -41.18 9.30
CA GLU A 352 17.39 -41.88 9.08
C GLU A 352 17.15 -43.39 9.04
N VAL A 353 17.38 -43.99 7.87
CA VAL A 353 17.43 -45.45 7.74
C VAL A 353 18.88 -45.90 7.93
N ALA A 354 19.16 -46.53 9.07
CA ALA A 354 20.47 -47.11 9.33
C ALA A 354 20.81 -48.16 8.25
N SER A 355 21.87 -47.92 7.48
CA SER A 355 22.32 -48.84 6.43
C SER A 355 23.79 -49.24 6.59
N GLY A 356 24.05 -50.55 6.58
CA GLY A 356 25.39 -51.13 6.64
C GLY A 356 26.26 -50.74 5.43
N GLY A 357 27.59 -50.76 5.60
CA GLY A 357 28.56 -50.27 4.59
C GLY A 357 28.43 -50.90 3.20
N ILE A 358 28.09 -52.20 3.12
CA ILE A 358 27.89 -52.91 1.85
C ILE A 358 26.68 -52.39 1.07
N ALA A 359 25.57 -52.09 1.77
CA ALA A 359 24.36 -51.55 1.17
C ALA A 359 24.59 -50.14 0.61
N ARG A 360 25.42 -49.34 1.28
CA ARG A 360 25.83 -48.00 0.81
C ARG A 360 26.66 -48.07 -0.47
N SER A 361 27.68 -48.93 -0.53
CA SER A 361 28.52 -49.11 -1.72
C SER A 361 27.72 -49.59 -2.95
N ALA A 362 26.84 -50.58 -2.77
CA ALA A 362 25.97 -51.06 -3.85
C ALA A 362 24.99 -49.96 -4.34
N SER A 363 24.51 -49.10 -3.43
CA SER A 363 23.67 -47.95 -3.77
C SER A 363 24.42 -46.91 -4.62
N THR A 364 25.66 -46.58 -4.24
CA THR A 364 26.50 -45.63 -4.99
C THR A 364 26.75 -46.09 -6.42
N VAL A 365 27.03 -47.39 -6.63
CA VAL A 365 27.21 -47.96 -7.97
C VAL A 365 25.94 -47.83 -8.81
N ARG A 366 24.76 -48.12 -8.23
CA ARG A 366 23.47 -47.92 -8.92
C ARG A 366 23.24 -46.47 -9.28
N ALA A 367 23.56 -45.53 -8.39
CA ALA A 367 23.40 -44.09 -8.62
C ALA A 367 24.31 -43.59 -9.76
N LEU A 368 25.57 -44.04 -9.81
CA LEU A 368 26.49 -43.74 -10.90
C LEU A 368 25.98 -44.27 -12.24
N GLY A 369 25.54 -45.52 -12.29
CA GLY A 369 24.96 -46.12 -13.49
C GLY A 369 23.67 -45.43 -13.95
N PHE A 370 22.87 -44.88 -13.03
CA PHE A 370 21.70 -44.08 -13.36
C PHE A 370 22.09 -42.71 -13.94
N ARG A 371 23.05 -42.00 -13.32
CA ARG A 371 23.54 -40.70 -13.81
C ARG A 371 24.16 -40.82 -15.20
N ALA A 372 24.96 -41.86 -15.44
CA ALA A 372 25.54 -42.13 -16.75
C ALA A 372 24.48 -42.38 -17.82
N ARG A 373 23.43 -43.17 -17.50
CA ARG A 373 22.30 -43.40 -18.43
C ARG A 373 21.51 -42.12 -18.71
N ARG A 374 21.26 -41.30 -17.70
CA ARG A 374 20.58 -40.01 -17.88
C ARG A 374 21.40 -39.05 -18.74
N ALA A 375 22.70 -38.94 -18.50
CA ALA A 375 23.60 -38.13 -19.33
C ALA A 375 23.63 -38.63 -20.79
N ALA A 376 23.70 -39.94 -21.00
CA ALA A 376 23.62 -40.54 -22.33
C ALA A 376 22.28 -40.24 -23.02
N ALA A 377 21.15 -40.25 -22.29
CA ALA A 377 19.84 -39.87 -22.82
C ALA A 377 19.78 -38.38 -23.21
N THR A 378 20.28 -37.47 -22.37
CA THR A 378 20.32 -36.03 -22.68
C THR A 378 21.21 -35.71 -23.90
N VAL A 379 22.35 -36.40 -24.02
CA VAL A 379 23.22 -36.30 -25.21
C VAL A 379 22.55 -36.88 -26.44
N ALA A 380 21.77 -37.95 -26.29
CA ALA A 380 21.01 -38.57 -27.38
C ALA A 380 19.86 -37.68 -27.88
N ASP A 381 19.23 -36.90 -27.00
CA ASP A 381 18.16 -35.94 -27.37
C ASP A 381 18.69 -34.75 -28.18
N SER A 382 19.96 -34.39 -28.01
CA SER A 382 20.61 -33.23 -28.65
C SER A 382 21.57 -33.60 -29.78
N ASN A 383 21.83 -34.90 -30.01
CA ASN A 383 22.67 -35.40 -31.11
C ASN A 383 21.99 -36.56 -31.86
N PRO A 384 21.65 -36.41 -33.17
CA PRO A 384 20.92 -37.41 -33.94
C PRO A 384 21.61 -38.79 -34.05
N VAL A 385 22.94 -38.84 -34.00
CA VAL A 385 23.71 -40.08 -34.07
C VAL A 385 23.66 -40.83 -32.74
N ALA A 386 23.80 -40.11 -31.63
CA ALA A 386 23.63 -40.65 -30.28
C ALA A 386 22.18 -41.11 -30.04
N GLY A 387 21.19 -40.37 -30.55
CA GLY A 387 19.77 -40.73 -30.56
C GLY A 387 19.48 -42.08 -31.22
N ARG A 388 20.07 -42.34 -32.40
CA ARG A 388 19.92 -43.62 -33.10
C ARG A 388 20.59 -44.78 -32.36
N ALA A 389 21.77 -44.57 -31.79
CA ALA A 389 22.50 -45.58 -31.02
C ALA A 389 21.77 -45.96 -29.72
N LEU A 390 21.26 -44.97 -28.98
CA LEU A 390 20.47 -45.22 -27.78
C LEU A 390 19.13 -45.91 -28.11
N GLY A 391 18.48 -45.50 -29.21
CA GLY A 391 17.26 -46.14 -29.69
C GLY A 391 17.47 -47.61 -30.09
N ALA A 392 18.62 -47.95 -30.70
CA ALA A 392 18.97 -49.34 -31.02
C ALA A 392 19.27 -50.17 -29.76
N TYR A 393 19.97 -49.60 -28.77
CA TYR A 393 20.23 -50.23 -27.48
C TYR A 393 18.92 -50.54 -26.72
N LEU A 394 18.01 -49.57 -26.62
CA LEU A 394 16.72 -49.74 -25.94
C LEU A 394 15.82 -50.79 -26.60
N ARG A 395 15.87 -50.91 -27.94
CA ARG A 395 15.17 -51.96 -28.69
C ARG A 395 15.75 -53.36 -28.41
N ARG A 396 17.07 -53.46 -28.20
CA ARG A 396 17.75 -54.73 -27.90
C ARG A 396 17.56 -55.23 -26.47
N THR A 397 17.29 -54.32 -25.53
CA THR A 397 17.06 -54.65 -24.11
C THR A 397 15.57 -54.86 -23.77
N ARG A 398 14.67 -54.65 -24.73
CA ARG A 398 13.20 -54.82 -24.57
C ARG A 398 12.64 -56.06 -25.30
N GLY A 399 13.46 -56.76 -26.07
CA GLY A 399 13.19 -58.12 -26.55
C GLY A 399 14.01 -59.10 -25.73
#